data_AF-A0A7J8N021-F1
#
_entry.id   AF-A0A7J8N021-F1
#
_cell.length_a   1.000
_cell.length_b   1.000
_cell.length_c   1.000
_cell.angle_alpha   90.00
_cell.angle_beta   90.00
_cell.angle_gamma   90.00
#
_symmetry.space_group_name_H-M   'P 1'
#
loop_
_entity.id
_entity.type
_entity.pdbx_description
1 polymer ?
#
loop_
_entity_poly.entity_id
_entity_poly.type
_entity_poly.pdbx_seq_one_letter_code
_entity_poly.pdbx_strand_id
1 'polypeptide(L)' 'QIQFVGEQLGKITHALEQFTEDKTPHLYGEVMSMEVEGYDDDFFCSVFDYLASHESKAKAFLAKSMKHRKVWLQKFSQG' A
#
# COMPACT_ATOMS: atom_id res chain seq x y z
N GLN A 1 32.09 -22.48 6.86
CA GLN A 1 31.81 -21.72 5.62
C GLN A 1 30.46 -22.10 5.00
N ILE A 2 30.18 -23.39 4.74
CA ILE A 2 28.89 -23.84 4.14
C ILE A 2 27.64 -23.39 4.94
N GLN A 3 27.66 -23.50 6.27
CA GLN A 3 26.53 -23.08 7.13
C GLN A 3 26.23 -21.58 7.01
N PHE A 4 27.27 -20.73 6.96
CA PHE A 4 27.11 -19.28 6.80
C PHE A 4 26.50 -18.93 5.44
N VAL A 5 26.93 -19.60 4.36
CA VAL A 5 26.36 -19.42 3.02
C VAL A 5 24.89 -19.84 3.00
N GLY A 6 24.53 -20.96 3.63
CA GLY A 6 23.14 -21.41 3.75
C GLY A 6 22.24 -20.39 4.48
N GLU A 7 22.73 -19.78 5.56
CA GLU A 7 21.98 -18.76 6.30
C GLU A 7 21.76 -17.48 5.48
N GLN A 8 22.78 -17.02 4.76
CA GLN A 8 22.66 -15.85 3.88
C GLN A 8 21.69 -16.10 2.72
N LEU A 9 21.72 -17.29 2.12
CA LEU A 9 20.75 -17.68 1.10
C LEU A 9 19.32 -17.69 1.64
N GLY A 10 19.10 -18.19 2.86
CA GLY A 10 17.79 -18.13 3.52
C GLY A 10 17.26 -16.70 3.69
N LYS A 11 18.12 -15.75 4.07
CA LYS A 11 17.76 -14.33 4.19
C LYS A 11 17.38 -13.72 2.84
N ILE A 12 18.09 -14.08 1.76
CA ILE A 12 17.78 -13.63 0.40
C ILE A 12 16.43 -14.19 -0.04
N THR A 13 16.18 -15.48 0.15
CA THR A 13 14.89 -16.10 -0.19
C THR A 13 13.74 -15.40 0.52
N HIS A 14 13.87 -15.16 1.83
CA HIS A 14 12.85 -14.46 2.59
C HIS A 14 12.62 -13.02 2.11
N ALA A 15 13.71 -12.28 1.80
CA ALA A 15 13.60 -10.94 1.24
C ALA A 15 12.92 -10.95 -0.15
N LEU A 16 13.16 -11.96 -0.98
CA LEU A 16 12.51 -12.13 -2.28
C LEU A 16 11.01 -12.42 -2.10
N GLU A 17 10.63 -13.31 -1.19
CA GLU A 17 9.22 -13.60 -0.89
C GLU A 17 8.47 -12.31 -0.49
N GLN A 18 9.03 -11.52 0.41
CA GLN A 18 8.48 -10.23 0.86
C GLN A 18 8.46 -9.17 -0.25
N PHE A 19 9.42 -9.22 -1.17
CA PHE A 19 9.48 -8.32 -2.32
C PHE A 19 8.40 -8.65 -3.36
N THR A 20 8.07 -9.93 -3.52
CA THR A 20 7.03 -10.41 -4.45
C THR A 20 5.64 -10.49 -3.84
N GLU A 21 5.49 -10.21 -2.55
CA GLU A 21 4.20 -10.24 -1.87
C GLU A 21 3.23 -9.24 -2.51
N ASP A 22 2.07 -9.73 -2.95
CA ASP A 22 1.01 -8.89 -3.46
C ASP A 22 0.36 -8.10 -2.30
N LYS A 23 0.65 -6.80 -2.25
CA LYS A 23 0.12 -5.89 -1.23
C LYS A 23 -1.23 -5.28 -1.62
N THR A 24 -1.79 -5.66 -2.78
CA THR A 24 -3.06 -5.14 -3.27
C THR A 24 -4.23 -5.37 -2.29
N PRO A 25 -4.40 -6.56 -1.68
CA PRO A 25 -5.47 -6.76 -0.69
C PRO A 25 -5.31 -5.89 0.56
N HIS A 26 -4.06 -5.69 1.02
CA HIS A 26 -3.78 -4.81 2.15
C HIS A 26 -4.11 -3.35 1.81
N LEU A 27 -3.72 -2.88 0.62
CA LEU A 27 -4.05 -1.55 0.13
C LEU A 27 -5.58 -1.33 0.09
N TYR A 28 -6.35 -2.31 -0.40
CA TYR A 28 -7.80 -2.23 -0.45
C TYR A 28 -8.40 -1.99 0.95
N GLY A 29 -8.02 -2.80 1.95
CA GLY A 29 -8.50 -2.64 3.32
C GLY A 29 -8.14 -1.28 3.93
N GLU A 30 -6.93 -0.78 3.67
CA GLU A 30 -6.47 0.51 4.18
C GLU A 30 -7.20 1.70 3.52
N VAL A 31 -7.59 1.58 2.25
CA VAL A 31 -8.37 2.61 1.55
C VAL A 31 -9.82 2.60 2.03
N MET A 32 -10.44 1.42 2.13
CA MET A 32 -11.84 1.28 2.55
C MET A 32 -12.09 1.64 4.02
N SER A 33 -11.07 1.51 4.89
CA SER A 33 -11.17 1.90 6.30
C SER A 33 -10.99 3.40 6.56
N MET A 34 -10.77 4.22 5.54
CA MET A 34 -10.49 5.64 5.71
C MET A 34 -11.67 6.45 6.29
N GLU A 35 -12.92 5.95 6.13
CA GLU A 35 -14.18 6.53 6.60
C GLU A 35 -14.10 8.06 6.72
N VAL A 36 -14.23 8.73 5.57
CA VAL A 36 -14.13 10.20 5.47
C VAL A 36 -15.48 10.73 5.03
N GLU A 37 -16.09 11.57 5.89
CA GLU A 37 -17.38 12.20 5.63
C GLU A 37 -17.36 12.95 4.28
N GLY A 38 -18.42 12.77 3.49
CA GLY A 38 -18.58 13.39 2.18
C GLY A 38 -18.02 12.57 1.00
N TYR A 39 -17.46 11.39 1.24
CA TYR A 39 -17.06 10.45 0.19
C TYR A 39 -17.82 9.13 0.32
N ASP A 40 -18.20 8.56 -0.83
CA ASP A 40 -18.89 7.28 -0.95
C ASP A 40 -17.92 6.14 -1.33
N ASP A 41 -18.44 4.91 -1.35
CA ASP A 41 -17.66 3.72 -1.67
C ASP A 41 -17.10 3.76 -3.11
N ASP A 42 -17.81 4.39 -4.05
CA ASP A 42 -17.36 4.54 -5.45
C ASP A 42 -16.13 5.44 -5.54
N PHE A 43 -16.07 6.51 -4.74
CA PHE A 43 -14.86 7.33 -4.60
C PHE A 43 -13.69 6.51 -4.05
N PHE A 44 -13.91 5.72 -2.99
CA PHE A 44 -12.85 4.88 -2.43
C PHE A 44 -12.39 3.77 -3.38
N CYS A 45 -13.29 3.20 -4.18
CA CYS A 45 -12.94 2.28 -5.27
C CYS A 45 -12.04 2.96 -6.30
N SER A 46 -12.38 4.18 -6.71
CA SER A 46 -11.59 4.96 -7.68
C SER A 46 -10.18 5.31 -7.15
N VAL A 47 -10.08 5.65 -5.86
CA VAL A 47 -8.79 5.86 -5.19
C VAL A 47 -7.97 4.58 -5.18
N PHE A 48 -8.60 3.45 -4.86
CA PHE A 48 -7.94 2.15 -4.84
C PHE A 48 -7.41 1.80 -6.24
N ASP A 49 -8.22 1.89 -7.29
CA ASP A 49 -7.81 1.59 -8.67
C ASP A 49 -6.64 2.48 -9.12
N TYR A 50 -6.69 3.77 -8.76
CA TYR A 50 -5.58 4.69 -9.01
C TYR A 50 -4.30 4.28 -8.29
N LEU A 51 -4.36 3.94 -6.99
CA LEU A 51 -3.18 3.56 -6.23
C LEU A 51 -2.64 2.19 -6.65
N ALA A 52 -3.51 1.21 -6.94
CA ALA A 52 -3.14 -0.12 -7.40
C ALA A 52 -2.41 -0.07 -8.76
N SER A 53 -2.80 0.85 -9.65
CA SER A 53 -2.10 1.11 -10.91
C SER A 53 -0.81 1.95 -10.75
N HIS A 54 -0.56 2.53 -9.57
CA HIS A 54 0.58 3.40 -9.28
C HIS A 54 1.29 2.99 -7.99
N GLU A 55 2.03 1.88 -8.03
CA GLU A 55 2.67 1.25 -6.86
C GLU A 55 3.47 2.22 -5.98
N SER A 56 4.25 3.14 -6.57
CA SER A 56 5.03 4.13 -5.81
C SER A 56 4.14 5.10 -5.02
N LYS A 57 2.97 5.46 -5.55
CA LYS A 57 1.98 6.29 -4.87
C LYS A 57 1.25 5.51 -3.79
N ALA A 58 0.90 4.24 -4.04
CA ALA A 58 0.34 3.35 -3.03
C ALA A 58 1.28 3.22 -1.81
N LYS A 59 2.57 2.94 -2.05
CA LYS A 59 3.59 2.89 -0.99
C LYS A 59 3.66 4.21 -0.21
N ALA A 60 3.68 5.34 -0.92
CA ALA A 60 3.71 6.66 -0.28
C ALA A 60 2.43 7.00 0.49
N PHE A 61 1.27 6.50 0.07
CA PHE A 61 0.00 6.63 0.76
C PHE A 61 -0.02 5.79 2.05
N LEU A 62 0.36 4.52 1.96
CA LEU A 62 0.41 3.60 3.11
C LEU A 62 1.40 4.07 4.19
N ALA A 63 2.52 4.68 3.80
CA ALA A 63 3.49 5.25 4.74
C ALA A 63 2.98 6.50 5.49
N LYS A 64 1.88 7.13 5.06
CA LYS A 64 1.31 8.32 5.73
C LYS A 64 0.53 7.90 6.97
N SER A 65 0.54 8.77 7.97
CA SER A 65 -0.42 8.69 9.08
C SER A 65 -1.85 8.89 8.60
N MET A 66 -2.82 8.40 9.37
CA MET A 66 -4.25 8.52 9.05
C MET A 66 -4.65 9.96 8.73
N LYS A 67 -4.19 10.94 9.52
CA LYS A 67 -4.42 12.38 9.27
C LYS A 67 -3.93 12.81 7.88
N HIS A 68 -2.72 12.40 7.49
CA HIS A 68 -2.13 12.77 6.21
C HIS A 68 -2.77 12.03 5.03
N ARG A 69 -3.28 10.81 5.24
CA ARG A 69 -4.07 10.10 4.23
C ARG A 69 -5.38 10.84 3.96
N LYS A 70 -6.09 11.33 4.98
CA LYS A 70 -7.32 12.15 4.81
C LYS A 70 -7.05 13.42 4.01
N VAL A 71 -5.98 14.16 4.34
CA VAL A 71 -5.55 15.35 3.57
C VAL A 71 -5.20 14.99 2.12
N TRP A 72 -4.58 13.83 1.90
CA TRP A 72 -4.26 13.38 0.55
C TRP A 72 -5.52 13.07 -0.25
N LEU A 73 -6.52 12.38 0.32
CA LEU A 73 -7.80 12.10 -0.33
C LEU A 73 -8.54 13.38 -0.72
N GLN A 74 -8.54 14.38 0.17
CA GLN A 74 -9.13 15.70 -0.11
C GLN A 74 -8.48 16.40 -1.31
N LYS A 75 -7.17 16.24 -1.48
CA LYS A 75 -6.46 16.78 -2.66
C LYS A 75 -6.71 15.95 -3.91
N PHE A 76 -6.82 14.63 -3.74
CA PHE A 76 -7.13 13.71 -4.84
C PHE A 76 -8.51 14.01 -5.44
N SER A 77 -9.52 14.30 -4.60
CA SER A 77 -10.87 14.61 -5.05
C SER A 77 -11.03 15.97 -5.76
N GLN A 78 -9.96 16.77 -5.84
CA GLN A 78 -9.97 18.11 -6.46
C GLN A 78 -9.35 18.12 -7.87
N GLY A 79 -8.76 17.00 -8.30
CA GLY A 79 -8.20 16.82 -9.64
C GLY A 79 -9.12 16.00 -10.52
#